data_AF-A0A2N3ES44-F1
#
_entry.id   AF-A0A2N3ES44-F1
#
_cell.length_a   1.000
_cell.length_b   1.000
_cell.length_c   1.000
_cell.angle_alpha   90.00
_cell.angle_beta   90.00
_cell.angle_gamma   90.00
#
_symmetry.space_group_name_H-M   'P 1'
#
loop_
_entity.id
_entity.type
_entity.pdbx_description
1 polymer ?
#
loop_
_entity_poly.entity_id
_entity_poly.type
_entity_poly.pdbx_seq_one_letter_code
_entity_poly.pdbx_strand_id
1 'polypeptide(L)'
;MKFANPESCKTARLQAEIAAQWLHLIRFAAHPGAPIFSPSLCHYHAMLDPESSDVARLEACRAMLVSVRRRLPIENFKGLTKCREERRDDPYRKAWRTTRHGAELWMIAHLLEVAITGFEEACR
;
A
#
# COMPACT_ATOMS: atom_id res chain seq x y z
N MET A 1 13.43 2.46 28.82
CA MET A 1 13.46 3.21 27.55
C MET A 1 14.11 2.28 26.54
N LYS A 2 13.31 1.57 25.73
CA LYS A 2 13.87 0.70 24.68
C LYS A 2 14.33 1.62 23.57
N PHE A 3 15.58 1.50 23.16
CA PHE A 3 16.10 2.27 22.03
C PHE A 3 15.43 1.72 20.77
N ALA A 4 14.80 2.61 19.99
CA ALA A 4 14.25 2.30 18.68
C ALA A 4 15.33 1.60 17.83
N ASN A 5 14.97 0.49 17.17
CA ASN A 5 15.89 -0.18 16.25
C ASN A 5 16.09 0.72 15.01
N PRO A 6 17.27 1.30 14.77
CA PRO A 6 17.46 2.25 13.67
C PRO A 6 17.24 1.60 12.29
N GLU A 7 17.43 0.28 12.17
CA GLU A 7 17.23 -0.45 10.93
C GLU A 7 15.75 -0.72 10.62
N SER A 8 14.90 -0.87 11.66
CA SER A 8 13.45 -1.01 11.44
C SER A 8 12.83 0.29 10.93
N CYS A 9 13.29 1.44 11.45
CA CYS A 9 12.82 2.75 11.02
C CYS A 9 13.26 3.09 9.58
N LYS A 10 14.51 2.81 9.21
CA LYS A 10 14.97 2.96 7.81
C LYS A 10 14.17 2.11 6.85
N THR A 11 13.94 0.84 7.21
CA THR A 11 13.13 -0.07 6.40
C THR A 11 11.70 0.45 6.27
N ALA A 12 11.08 0.90 7.38
CA ALA A 12 9.72 1.43 7.37
C ALA A 12 9.57 2.64 6.45
N ARG A 13 10.52 3.59 6.50
CA ARG A 13 10.53 4.77 5.63
C ARG A 13 10.60 4.38 4.16
N LEU A 14 11.50 3.45 3.80
CA LEU A 14 11.64 2.97 2.43
C LEU A 14 10.36 2.28 1.94
N GLN A 15 9.73 1.44 2.76
CA GLN A 15 8.48 0.78 2.38
C GLN A 15 7.32 1.78 2.20
N ALA A 16 7.23 2.80 3.07
CA ALA A 16 6.27 3.88 2.93
C ALA A 16 6.48 4.66 1.63
N GLU A 17 7.74 5.00 1.32
CA GLU A 17 8.10 5.72 0.10
C GLU A 17 7.70 4.92 -1.15
N ILE A 18 8.09 3.65 -1.23
CA ILE A 18 7.76 2.78 -2.36
C ILE A 18 6.24 2.63 -2.48
N ALA A 19 5.51 2.47 -1.38
CA ALA A 19 4.05 2.41 -1.41
C ALA A 19 3.44 3.70 -2.00
N ALA A 20 3.93 4.87 -1.62
CA ALA A 20 3.48 6.16 -2.16
C ALA A 20 3.82 6.33 -3.65
N GLN A 21 5.02 5.92 -4.07
CA GLN A 21 5.41 5.92 -5.48
C GLN A 21 4.46 5.05 -6.32
N TRP A 22 4.10 3.86 -5.83
CA TRP A 22 3.10 3.00 -6.49
C TRP A 22 1.72 3.64 -6.52
N LEU A 23 1.23 4.19 -5.41
CA LEU A 23 -0.07 4.88 -5.33
C LEU A 23 -0.15 6.02 -6.36
N HIS A 24 0.94 6.77 -6.52
CA HIS A 24 1.04 7.82 -7.51
C HIS A 24 1.05 7.26 -8.95
N LEU A 25 1.89 6.24 -9.22
CA LEU A 25 2.03 5.61 -10.53
C LEU A 25 0.70 5.07 -11.05
N ILE A 26 -0.07 4.38 -10.20
CA ILE A 26 -1.37 3.81 -10.59
C ILE A 26 -2.50 4.84 -10.56
N ARG A 27 -2.19 6.12 -10.28
CA ARG A 27 -3.16 7.21 -10.14
C ARG A 27 -4.29 6.83 -9.17
N PHE A 28 -3.91 6.29 -8.00
CA PHE A 28 -4.85 5.76 -7.03
C PHE A 28 -5.87 6.81 -6.58
N ALA A 29 -7.14 6.43 -6.53
CA ALA A 29 -8.21 7.18 -5.90
C ALA A 29 -8.95 6.25 -4.93
N ALA A 30 -9.26 6.75 -3.72
CA ALA A 30 -9.83 5.94 -2.65
C ALA A 30 -11.23 5.38 -2.99
N HIS A 31 -11.98 6.11 -3.80
CA HIS A 31 -13.28 5.72 -4.35
C HIS A 31 -13.52 6.47 -5.68
N PRO A 32 -14.52 6.08 -6.48
CA PRO A 32 -14.93 6.86 -7.64
C PRO A 32 -15.23 8.32 -7.23
N GLY A 33 -14.62 9.28 -7.93
CA GLY A 33 -14.76 10.71 -7.64
C GLY A 33 -13.86 11.26 -6.53
N ALA A 34 -13.08 10.42 -5.82
CA ALA A 34 -12.07 10.90 -4.89
C ALA A 34 -10.90 11.57 -5.65
N PRO A 35 -10.21 12.55 -5.03
CA PRO A 35 -8.94 13.04 -5.55
C PRO A 35 -7.93 11.91 -5.76
N ILE A 36 -7.13 12.05 -6.81
CA ILE A 36 -6.04 11.12 -7.11
C ILE A 36 -4.87 11.41 -6.17
N PHE A 37 -4.20 10.34 -5.72
CA PHE A 37 -2.96 10.41 -4.98
C PHE A 37 -1.88 11.15 -5.78
N SER A 38 -1.58 12.36 -5.34
CA SER A 38 -0.79 13.35 -6.08
C SER A 38 -0.20 14.38 -5.12
N PRO A 39 0.75 15.23 -5.58
CA PRO A 39 1.34 16.29 -4.77
C PRO A 39 0.32 17.27 -4.14
N SER A 40 -0.93 17.32 -4.59
CA SER A 40 -1.95 18.16 -3.93
C SER A 40 -2.53 17.54 -2.65
N LEU A 41 -2.20 16.31 -2.30
CA LEU A 41 -2.69 15.64 -1.09
C LEU A 41 -1.65 15.64 0.03
N CYS A 42 -2.07 15.93 1.26
CA CYS A 42 -1.18 15.91 2.43
C CYS A 42 -0.51 14.55 2.65
N HIS A 43 -1.21 13.44 2.41
CA HIS A 43 -0.66 12.09 2.55
C HIS A 43 0.47 11.79 1.55
N TYR A 44 0.49 12.45 0.38
CA TYR A 44 1.60 12.33 -0.57
C TYR A 44 2.89 12.88 0.04
N HIS A 45 2.83 14.11 0.54
CA HIS A 45 3.97 14.75 1.19
C HIS A 45 4.38 14.00 2.45
N ALA A 46 3.42 13.60 3.28
CA ALA A 46 3.71 12.86 4.50
C ALA A 46 4.53 11.58 4.24
N MET A 47 4.29 10.88 3.11
CA MET A 47 4.99 9.64 2.78
C MET A 47 6.27 9.81 1.95
N LEU A 48 6.40 10.90 1.18
CA LEU A 48 7.53 11.08 0.23
C LEU A 48 8.53 12.16 0.64
N ASP A 49 8.15 13.14 1.45
CA ASP A 49 9.05 14.23 1.86
C ASP A 49 10.11 13.70 2.86
N PRO A 50 11.42 13.77 2.54
CA PRO A 50 12.49 13.34 3.44
C PRO A 50 12.42 13.98 4.83
N GLU A 51 11.88 15.20 4.94
CA GLU A 51 11.77 15.96 6.18
C GLU A 51 10.49 15.62 6.98
N SER A 52 9.60 14.79 6.42
CA SER A 52 8.39 14.34 7.11
C SER A 52 8.71 13.44 8.30
N SER A 53 8.08 13.74 9.45
CA SER A 53 8.22 12.95 10.67
C SER A 53 7.69 11.52 10.53
N ASP A 54 8.26 10.59 11.29
CA ASP A 54 7.80 9.18 11.31
C ASP A 54 6.35 9.03 11.78
N VAL A 55 5.87 9.94 12.65
CA VAL A 55 4.46 9.97 13.11
C VAL A 55 3.53 10.32 11.95
N ALA A 56 3.85 11.36 11.18
CA ALA A 56 3.06 11.75 10.01
C ALA A 56 3.07 10.65 8.93
N ARG A 57 4.22 9.99 8.72
CA ARG A 57 4.36 8.83 7.85
C ARG A 57 3.45 7.69 8.29
N LEU A 58 3.46 7.34 9.57
CA LEU A 58 2.62 6.28 10.14
C LEU A 58 1.13 6.56 9.94
N GLU A 59 0.68 7.78 10.25
CA GLU A 59 -0.72 8.19 10.06
C GLU A 59 -1.15 8.12 8.58
N ALA A 60 -0.31 8.61 7.68
CA ALA A 60 -0.56 8.54 6.25
C ALA A 60 -0.61 7.09 5.74
N CYS A 61 0.32 6.23 6.17
CA CYS A 61 0.32 4.80 5.84
C CYS A 61 -0.97 4.10 6.29
N ARG A 62 -1.45 4.38 7.52
CA ARG A 62 -2.71 3.83 8.04
C ARG A 62 -3.90 4.29 7.21
N ALA A 63 -4.00 5.59 6.91
CA ALA A 63 -5.09 6.14 6.10
C ALA A 63 -5.13 5.54 4.68
N MET A 64 -3.95 5.39 4.05
CA MET A 64 -3.84 4.77 2.73
C MET A 64 -4.15 3.28 2.76
N LEU A 65 -3.71 2.54 3.79
CA LEU A 65 -3.98 1.11 3.92
C LEU A 65 -5.49 0.85 4.02
N VAL A 66 -6.22 1.65 4.80
CA VAL A 66 -7.69 1.58 4.87
C VAL A 66 -8.31 1.79 3.49
N SER A 67 -7.84 2.79 2.74
CA SER A 67 -8.36 3.12 1.41
C SER A 67 -8.08 2.01 0.40
N VAL A 68 -6.85 1.47 0.38
CA VAL A 68 -6.45 0.36 -0.50
C VAL A 68 -7.24 -0.91 -0.19
N ARG A 69 -7.38 -1.26 1.10
CA ARG A 69 -8.13 -2.46 1.53
C ARG A 69 -9.60 -2.40 1.16
N ARG A 70 -10.22 -1.22 1.11
CA ARG A 70 -11.60 -1.06 0.63
C ARG A 70 -11.76 -1.41 -0.85
N ARG A 71 -10.72 -1.22 -1.66
CA ARG A 71 -10.75 -1.45 -3.11
C ARG A 71 -10.41 -2.89 -3.51
N LEU A 72 -9.64 -3.61 -2.68
CA LEU A 72 -9.21 -4.99 -2.95
C LEU A 72 -10.36 -5.98 -3.19
N PRO A 73 -11.44 -6.03 -2.40
CA PRO A 73 -12.55 -6.97 -2.64
C PRO A 73 -13.21 -6.79 -4.01
N ILE A 74 -13.31 -5.55 -4.50
CA ILE A 74 -13.89 -5.23 -5.81
C ILE A 74 -13.04 -5.84 -6.93
N GLU A 75 -11.72 -5.70 -6.86
CA GLU A 75 -10.81 -6.26 -7.85
C GLU A 75 -10.71 -7.79 -7.75
N ASN A 76 -10.78 -8.36 -6.55
CA ASN A 76 -10.83 -9.81 -6.38
C ASN A 76 -12.09 -10.40 -7.01
N PHE A 77 -13.26 -9.76 -6.83
CA PHE A 77 -14.50 -10.21 -7.45
C PHE A 77 -14.44 -10.15 -8.99
N LYS A 78 -13.90 -9.07 -9.56
CA LYS A 78 -13.62 -8.97 -11.01
C LYS A 78 -12.61 -10.03 -11.49
N GLY A 79 -11.63 -10.35 -10.67
CA GLY A 79 -10.65 -11.38 -10.98
C GLY A 79 -11.26 -12.78 -11.01
N LEU A 80 -12.15 -13.10 -10.08
CA LEU A 80 -12.83 -14.41 -10.04
C LEU A 80 -13.70 -14.66 -11.27
N THR A 81 -14.43 -13.64 -11.72
CA THR A 81 -15.26 -13.73 -12.94
C THR A 81 -14.39 -13.99 -14.17
N LYS A 82 -13.31 -13.25 -14.35
CA LYS A 82 -12.40 -13.39 -15.49
C LYS A 82 -11.49 -14.63 -15.45
N CYS A 83 -11.00 -15.02 -14.27
CA CYS A 83 -10.10 -16.17 -14.11
C CYS A 83 -10.76 -17.50 -14.44
N ARG A 84 -12.08 -17.62 -14.24
CA ARG A 84 -12.82 -18.86 -14.52
C ARG A 84 -12.90 -19.19 -16.00
N GLU A 85 -12.74 -18.19 -16.88
CA GLU A 85 -12.97 -18.31 -18.31
C GLU A 85 -11.66 -18.50 -19.12
N GLU A 86 -10.53 -17.96 -18.64
CA GLU A 86 -9.36 -17.72 -19.52
C GLU A 86 -8.05 -18.38 -19.10
N ARG A 87 -7.88 -18.83 -17.85
CA ARG A 87 -6.55 -19.21 -17.33
C ARG A 87 -6.39 -20.71 -17.23
N ARG A 88 -5.32 -21.22 -17.86
CA ARG A 88 -4.81 -22.58 -17.61
C ARG A 88 -4.52 -22.74 -16.13
N ASP A 89 -4.79 -23.92 -15.60
CA ASP A 89 -4.47 -24.25 -14.22
C ASP A 89 -2.97 -24.06 -13.97
N ASP A 90 -2.64 -23.17 -13.03
CA ASP A 90 -1.28 -23.03 -12.53
C ASP A 90 -0.96 -24.24 -11.64
N PRO A 91 0.02 -25.10 -12.02
CA PRO A 91 0.34 -26.31 -11.27
C PRO A 91 0.82 -26.00 -9.84
N TYR A 92 1.31 -24.79 -9.57
CA TYR A 92 1.77 -24.38 -8.24
C TYR A 92 0.70 -23.67 -7.41
N ARG A 93 -0.48 -23.37 -8.00
CA ARG A 93 -1.58 -22.64 -7.36
C ARG A 93 -1.15 -21.29 -6.76
N LYS A 94 -0.11 -20.67 -7.32
CA LYS A 94 0.43 -19.36 -6.94
C LYS A 94 -0.10 -18.23 -7.81
N ALA A 95 -0.78 -18.54 -8.91
CA ALA A 95 -1.39 -17.55 -9.78
C ALA A 95 -2.36 -16.66 -9.02
N TRP A 96 -2.20 -15.36 -9.21
CA TRP A 96 -3.09 -14.33 -8.66
C TRP A 96 -4.53 -14.57 -9.10
N ARG A 97 -5.44 -14.71 -8.13
CA ARG A 97 -6.90 -14.86 -8.36
C ARG A 97 -7.61 -13.51 -8.35
N THR A 98 -6.94 -12.49 -8.86
CA THR A 98 -7.40 -11.09 -8.90
C THR A 98 -7.05 -10.46 -10.24
N THR A 99 -7.55 -9.26 -10.51
CA THR A 99 -7.12 -8.49 -11.69
C THR A 99 -5.66 -8.04 -11.53
N ARG A 100 -5.01 -7.60 -12.61
CA ARG A 100 -3.69 -6.96 -12.51
C ARG A 100 -3.71 -5.81 -11.49
N HIS A 101 -4.74 -4.98 -11.54
CA HIS A 101 -4.90 -3.86 -10.63
C HIS A 101 -5.09 -4.33 -9.18
N GLY A 102 -5.82 -5.43 -8.96
CA GLY A 102 -5.93 -6.05 -7.63
C GLY A 102 -4.59 -6.56 -7.09
N ALA A 103 -3.72 -7.10 -7.95
CA ALA A 103 -2.37 -7.51 -7.56
C ALA A 103 -1.49 -6.31 -7.20
N GLU A 104 -1.58 -5.21 -7.95
CA GLU A 104 -0.92 -3.93 -7.63
C GLU A 104 -1.37 -3.42 -6.26
N LEU A 105 -2.68 -3.36 -6.01
CA LEU A 105 -3.25 -2.95 -4.72
C LEU A 105 -2.84 -3.88 -3.58
N TRP A 106 -2.70 -5.18 -3.83
CA TRP A 106 -2.25 -6.14 -2.82
C TRP A 106 -0.81 -5.85 -2.42
N MET A 107 0.07 -5.63 -3.40
CA MET A 107 1.47 -5.29 -3.14
C MET A 107 1.58 -3.99 -2.35
N ILE A 108 0.82 -2.96 -2.73
CA ILE A 108 0.78 -1.68 -2.00
C ILE A 108 0.31 -1.89 -0.55
N ALA A 109 -0.74 -2.68 -0.33
CA ALA A 109 -1.21 -2.99 1.02
C ALA A 109 -0.12 -3.67 1.85
N HIS A 110 0.62 -4.62 1.27
CA HIS A 110 1.73 -5.29 1.94
C HIS A 110 2.86 -4.33 2.32
N LEU A 111 3.28 -3.45 1.41
CA LEU A 111 4.29 -2.43 1.68
C LEU A 111 3.86 -1.51 2.84
N LEU A 112 2.60 -1.08 2.84
CA LEU A 112 2.02 -0.24 3.90
C LEU A 112 1.98 -0.96 5.24
N GLU A 113 1.63 -2.25 5.28
CA GLU A 113 1.64 -3.05 6.50
C GLU A 113 3.04 -3.17 7.10
N VAL A 114 4.05 -3.47 6.28
CA VAL A 114 5.45 -3.54 6.73
C VAL A 114 5.92 -2.18 7.25
N ALA A 115 5.57 -1.09 6.56
CA ALA A 115 5.90 0.26 7.01
C ALA A 115 5.25 0.58 8.37
N ILE A 116 3.96 0.29 8.54
CA ILE A 116 3.23 0.51 9.79
C ILE A 116 3.87 -0.25 10.94
N THR A 117 4.14 -1.55 10.77
CA THR A 117 4.79 -2.37 11.80
C THR A 117 6.15 -1.79 12.18
N GLY A 118 6.99 -1.41 11.20
CA GLY A 118 8.31 -0.85 11.48
C GLY A 118 8.26 0.50 12.21
N PHE A 119 7.31 1.37 11.89
CA PHE A 119 7.10 2.61 12.62
C PHE A 119 6.57 2.36 14.04
N GLU A 120 5.61 1.46 14.22
CA GLU A 120 5.06 1.11 15.54
C GLU A 120 6.12 0.51 16.47
N GLU A 121 7.02 -0.31 15.93
CA GLU A 121 8.15 -0.88 16.68
C GLU A 121 9.20 0.18 17.05
N ALA A 122 9.45 1.16 16.17
CA ALA A 122 10.37 2.26 16.43
C ALA A 122 9.82 3.25 17.48
N CYS A 123 8.50 3.35 17.65
CA CYS A 123 7.86 4.22 18.64
C CYS A 123 7.69 3.59 20.04
N ARG A 124 8.04 2.31 20.24
CA ARG A 124 7.94 1.58 21.52
C ARG A 124 9.25 1.61 22.32
#